data_AF-A0A2H9MG70-F1
#
_entry.id   AF-A0A2H9MG70-F1
#
_cell.length_a   1.000
_cell.length_b   1.000
_cell.length_c   1.000
_cell.angle_alpha   90.00
_cell.angle_beta   90.00
_cell.angle_gamma   90.00
#
_symmetry.space_group_name_H-M   'P 1'
#
loop_
_entity.id
_entity.type
_entity.pdbx_description
1 polymer ?
#
loop_
_entity_poly.entity_id
_entity_poly.type
_entity_poly.pdbx_seq_one_letter_code
_entity_poly.pdbx_strand_id
1 'polypeptide(L)'
;MRRKDFFLIISITLIASGFYIHSVNAAGIIPAAVIGTIRDTFYQVLEILNVPMDWRIFPKVITHVIVPVLSIWVIIYAFLNELRIFRRTRWVNPVLSLLMTISTIPLGLFYIIVNFLFTFSAIWAVIVFVLMFTVGIWLLYKKRTAEWGTGAAVAGAHQEMVKGLKDDLASKRLELIELREKISRTANPDRRASLEVREDKVKQEVQDLVNRIQELAESYRS
;
A
#
# COMPACT_ATOMS: atom_id res chain seq x y z
N MET A 1 22.38 -1.17 24.10
CA MET A 1 22.22 -1.17 22.63
C MET A 1 20.98 -1.96 22.25
N ARG A 2 20.01 -1.31 21.62
CA ARG A 2 18.79 -1.98 21.13
C ARG A 2 19.16 -2.79 19.88
N ARG A 3 18.46 -3.90 19.62
CA ARG A 3 18.74 -4.78 18.46
C ARG A 3 18.78 -4.02 17.11
N LYS A 4 18.04 -2.92 16.99
CA LYS A 4 18.01 -2.06 15.81
C LYS A 4 19.33 -1.30 15.61
N ASP A 5 19.97 -0.88 16.68
CA ASP A 5 21.22 -0.09 16.64
C ASP A 5 22.39 -0.95 16.16
N PHE A 6 22.41 -2.24 16.50
CA PHE A 6 23.48 -3.16 16.10
C PHE A 6 23.45 -3.48 14.60
N PHE A 7 22.26 -3.70 14.03
CA PHE A 7 22.11 -3.88 12.58
C PHE A 7 22.48 -2.61 11.80
N LEU A 8 22.10 -1.45 12.32
CA LEU A 8 22.41 -0.16 11.69
C LEU A 8 23.93 0.11 11.71
N ILE A 9 24.60 -0.21 12.82
CA ILE A 9 26.05 -0.08 12.94
C ILE A 9 26.76 -1.06 12.00
N ILE A 10 26.35 -2.33 11.92
CA ILE A 10 26.95 -3.30 10.99
C ILE A 10 26.76 -2.88 9.53
N SER A 11 25.54 -2.45 9.15
CA SER A 11 25.27 -1.99 7.79
C SER A 11 26.07 -0.73 7.44
N ILE A 12 26.16 0.24 8.36
CA ILE A 12 27.00 1.43 8.17
C ILE A 12 28.47 1.05 8.08
N THR A 13 28.93 0.07 8.86
CA THR A 13 30.35 -0.35 8.86
C THR A 13 30.70 -1.10 7.58
N LEU A 14 29.79 -1.91 7.04
CA LEU A 14 29.94 -2.59 5.73
C LEU A 14 29.91 -1.61 4.55
N ILE A 15 29.04 -0.60 4.60
CA ILE A 15 28.98 0.44 3.56
C ILE A 15 30.21 1.34 3.66
N ALA A 16 30.63 1.71 4.87
CA ALA A 16 31.82 2.52 5.11
C ALA A 16 33.11 1.78 4.74
N SER A 17 33.22 0.47 4.98
CA SER A 17 34.38 -0.32 4.56
C SER A 17 34.45 -0.46 3.04
N GLY A 18 33.31 -0.64 2.36
CA GLY A 18 33.23 -0.61 0.89
C GLY A 18 33.65 0.75 0.31
N PHE A 19 33.20 1.84 0.91
CA PHE A 19 33.58 3.21 0.51
C PHE A 19 35.05 3.54 0.82
N TYR A 20 35.58 3.04 1.94
CA TYR A 20 36.98 3.23 2.32
C TYR A 20 37.92 2.50 1.35
N ILE A 21 37.58 1.27 0.94
CA ILE A 21 38.37 0.52 -0.06
C ILE A 21 38.36 1.21 -1.43
N HIS A 22 37.26 1.87 -1.81
CA HIS A 22 37.17 2.61 -3.07
C HIS A 22 37.91 3.97 -3.03
N SER A 23 37.80 4.70 -1.92
CA SER A 23 38.49 6.00 -1.74
C SER A 23 40.00 5.86 -1.51
N VAL A 24 40.44 4.80 -0.80
CA VAL A 24 41.87 4.50 -0.60
C VAL A 24 42.54 4.01 -1.89
N ASN A 25 41.78 3.34 -2.78
CA ASN A 25 42.22 3.04 -4.15
C ASN A 25 42.41 4.30 -5.01
N ALA A 26 41.50 5.26 -4.91
CA ALA A 26 41.61 6.54 -5.63
C ALA A 26 42.78 7.41 -5.13
N ALA A 27 43.20 7.23 -3.88
CA ALA A 27 44.33 7.94 -3.28
C ALA A 27 45.70 7.28 -3.50
N GLY A 28 45.76 6.10 -4.14
CA GLY A 28 47.04 5.40 -4.42
C GLY A 28 47.79 4.88 -3.19
N ILE A 29 47.14 4.82 -2.02
CA ILE A 29 47.77 4.50 -0.73
C ILE A 29 47.97 2.97 -0.56
N ILE A 30 47.15 2.15 -1.24
CA ILE A 30 47.33 0.68 -1.27
C ILE A 30 47.93 0.31 -2.63
N PRO A 31 49.12 -0.31 -2.68
CA PRO A 31 49.70 -0.78 -3.93
C PRO A 31 48.73 -1.75 -4.62
N ALA A 32 48.52 -1.58 -5.93
CA ALA A 32 47.66 -2.46 -6.73
C ALA A 32 48.03 -3.96 -6.57
N ALA A 33 49.30 -4.24 -6.26
CA ALA A 33 49.79 -5.58 -5.93
C ALA A 33 49.09 -6.21 -4.71
N VAL A 34 48.83 -5.43 -3.65
CA VAL A 34 48.18 -5.93 -2.42
C VAL A 34 46.72 -6.29 -2.67
N ILE A 35 46.03 -5.47 -3.46
CA ILE A 35 44.63 -5.71 -3.85
C ILE A 35 44.53 -6.89 -4.80
N GLY A 36 45.48 -7.03 -5.73
CA GLY A 36 45.65 -8.21 -6.57
C GLY A 36 45.78 -9.47 -5.73
N THR A 37 46.70 -9.49 -4.76
CA THR A 37 46.86 -10.65 -3.86
C THR A 37 45.61 -10.96 -3.04
N ILE A 38 44.92 -9.97 -2.47
CA ILE A 38 43.69 -10.22 -1.70
C ILE A 38 42.59 -10.81 -2.58
N ARG A 39 42.43 -10.28 -3.79
CA ARG A 39 41.45 -10.77 -4.76
C ARG A 39 41.77 -12.19 -5.22
N ASP A 40 43.04 -12.46 -5.50
CA ASP A 40 43.48 -13.75 -6.01
C ASP A 40 43.42 -14.82 -4.90
N THR A 41 43.78 -14.49 -3.66
CA THR A 41 43.56 -15.36 -2.49
C THR A 41 42.07 -15.62 -2.26
N PHE A 42 41.21 -14.61 -2.41
CA PHE A 42 39.76 -14.79 -2.31
C PHE A 42 39.23 -15.77 -3.37
N TYR A 43 39.68 -15.66 -4.62
CA TYR A 43 39.29 -16.59 -5.68
C TYR A 43 39.83 -18.01 -5.46
N GLN A 44 41.05 -18.15 -4.94
CA GLN A 44 41.60 -19.45 -4.55
C GLN A 44 40.79 -20.10 -3.42
N VAL A 45 40.35 -19.33 -2.42
CA VAL A 45 39.46 -19.85 -1.37
C VAL A 45 38.14 -20.32 -1.98
N LEU A 46 37.53 -19.54 -2.87
CA LEU A 46 36.29 -19.96 -3.56
C LEU A 46 36.49 -21.21 -4.43
N GLU A 47 37.66 -21.37 -5.03
CA GLU A 47 38.03 -22.56 -5.80
C GLU A 47 38.18 -23.79 -4.89
N ILE A 48 38.84 -23.66 -3.74
CA ILE A 48 38.94 -24.73 -2.73
C ILE A 48 37.54 -25.12 -2.21
N LEU A 49 36.63 -24.16 -2.11
CA LEU A 49 35.23 -24.39 -1.74
C LEU A 49 34.37 -24.95 -2.91
N ASN A 50 35.01 -25.32 -4.02
CA ASN A 50 34.39 -25.90 -5.21
C ASN A 50 33.24 -25.06 -5.80
N VAL A 51 33.35 -23.72 -5.70
CA VAL A 51 32.33 -22.81 -6.23
C VAL A 51 32.44 -22.75 -7.77
N PRO A 52 31.34 -22.91 -8.53
CA PRO A 52 31.34 -22.81 -9.99
C PRO A 52 31.93 -21.48 -10.49
N MET A 53 32.64 -21.52 -11.61
CA MET A 53 33.35 -20.35 -12.17
C MET A 53 32.40 -19.18 -12.45
N ASP A 54 31.18 -19.48 -12.90
CA ASP A 54 30.14 -18.50 -13.22
C ASP A 54 29.65 -17.70 -11.99
N TRP A 55 29.83 -18.25 -10.79
CA TRP A 55 29.42 -17.62 -9.53
C TRP A 55 30.52 -16.79 -8.89
N ARG A 56 31.78 -16.95 -9.33
CA ARG A 56 32.92 -16.18 -8.82
C ARG A 56 32.91 -14.74 -9.33
N ILE A 57 32.17 -14.45 -10.40
CA ILE A 57 32.09 -13.12 -11.00
C ILE A 57 31.25 -12.19 -10.11
N PHE A 58 31.78 -11.00 -9.81
CA PHE A 58 31.01 -9.95 -9.13
C PHE A 58 29.93 -9.38 -10.08
N PRO A 59 28.67 -9.20 -9.67
CA PRO A 59 28.11 -9.28 -8.31
C PRO A 59 27.49 -10.66 -7.95
N LYS A 60 27.53 -11.65 -8.84
CA LYS A 60 26.89 -12.97 -8.63
C LYS A 60 27.41 -13.68 -7.38
N VAL A 61 28.68 -13.46 -7.03
CA VAL A 61 29.27 -13.99 -5.79
C VAL A 61 28.53 -13.54 -4.53
N ILE A 62 27.99 -12.32 -4.53
CA ILE A 62 27.21 -11.82 -3.38
C ILE A 62 25.93 -12.65 -3.26
N THR A 63 25.20 -12.81 -4.37
CA THR A 63 23.88 -13.43 -4.36
C THR A 63 23.93 -14.95 -4.19
N HIS A 64 24.94 -15.61 -4.74
CA HIS A 64 25.03 -17.08 -4.76
C HIS A 64 25.92 -17.66 -3.65
N VAL A 65 26.82 -16.86 -3.06
CA VAL A 65 27.76 -17.34 -2.02
C VAL A 65 27.55 -16.60 -0.72
N ILE A 66 27.65 -15.27 -0.72
CA ILE A 66 27.63 -14.49 0.53
C ILE A 66 26.24 -14.50 1.19
N VAL A 67 25.18 -14.24 0.42
CA VAL A 67 23.80 -14.19 0.93
C VAL A 67 23.37 -15.54 1.52
N PRO A 68 23.59 -16.68 0.86
CA PRO A 68 23.35 -17.99 1.47
C PRO A 68 24.16 -18.19 2.75
N VAL A 69 25.48 -17.99 2.73
CA VAL A 69 26.33 -18.19 3.93
C VAL A 69 25.84 -17.36 5.12
N LEU A 70 25.53 -16.08 4.90
CA LEU A 70 25.00 -15.20 5.95
C LEU A 70 23.62 -15.65 6.44
N SER A 71 22.75 -16.09 5.54
CA SER A 71 21.40 -16.55 5.91
C SER A 71 21.48 -17.75 6.87
N ILE A 72 22.38 -18.70 6.62
CA ILE A 72 22.54 -19.87 7.49
C ILE A 72 23.19 -19.47 8.78
N TRP A 73 24.24 -18.64 8.74
CA TRP A 73 24.85 -18.15 9.96
C TRP A 73 23.82 -17.52 10.90
N VAL A 74 22.89 -16.73 10.35
CA VAL A 74 21.77 -16.15 11.10
C VAL A 74 20.81 -17.22 11.62
N ILE A 75 20.45 -18.23 10.83
CA ILE A 75 19.54 -19.31 11.25
C ILE A 75 20.17 -20.15 12.38
N ILE A 76 21.41 -20.60 12.22
CA ILE A 76 22.14 -21.37 13.24
C ILE A 76 22.32 -20.52 14.50
N TYR A 77 22.68 -19.24 14.34
CA TYR A 77 22.79 -18.31 15.45
C TYR A 77 21.46 -18.16 16.21
N ALA A 78 20.35 -17.99 15.50
CA ALA A 78 19.03 -17.91 16.11
C ALA A 78 18.67 -19.19 16.87
N PHE A 79 18.97 -20.35 16.29
CA PHE A 79 18.72 -21.65 16.91
C PHE A 79 19.56 -21.87 18.17
N LEU A 80 20.87 -21.59 18.13
CA LEU A 80 21.74 -21.66 19.31
C LEU A 80 21.31 -20.68 20.41
N ASN A 81 20.81 -19.51 20.02
CA ASN A 81 20.29 -18.54 20.96
C ASN A 81 18.99 -19.01 21.62
N GLU A 82 18.13 -19.72 20.90
CA GLU A 82 16.87 -20.26 21.43
C GLU A 82 17.10 -21.46 22.36
N LEU A 83 18.06 -22.33 22.04
CA LEU A 83 18.44 -23.46 22.90
C LEU A 83 19.10 -23.03 24.21
N ARG A 84 19.52 -21.75 24.34
CA ARG A 84 20.10 -21.15 25.56
C ARG A 84 21.28 -21.92 26.15
N ILE A 85 21.99 -22.73 25.35
CA ILE A 85 23.10 -23.60 25.81
C ILE A 85 24.24 -22.77 26.43
N PHE A 86 24.58 -21.61 25.84
CA PHE A 86 25.61 -20.71 26.34
C PHE A 86 25.03 -19.36 26.79
N ARG A 87 24.08 -19.39 27.73
CA ARG A 87 23.43 -18.18 28.25
C ARG A 87 24.39 -17.18 28.93
N ARG A 88 25.55 -17.64 29.43
CA ARG A 88 26.51 -16.82 30.19
C ARG A 88 27.51 -16.06 29.31
N THR A 89 27.79 -16.54 28.09
CA THR A 89 28.86 -16.01 27.25
C THR A 89 28.31 -15.43 25.94
N ARG A 90 28.29 -14.09 25.85
CA ARG A 90 27.70 -13.35 24.71
C ARG A 90 28.38 -13.59 23.36
N TRP A 91 29.67 -13.94 23.36
CA TRP A 91 30.48 -14.12 22.16
C TRP A 91 30.56 -15.56 21.65
N VAL A 92 30.17 -16.55 22.47
CA VAL A 92 30.31 -17.96 22.09
C VAL A 92 29.29 -18.33 21.01
N ASN A 93 28.03 -17.91 21.16
CA ASN A 93 26.99 -18.21 20.17
C ASN A 93 27.31 -17.72 18.74
N PRO A 94 27.71 -16.46 18.50
CA PRO A 94 27.99 -15.99 17.13
C PRO A 94 29.24 -16.62 16.52
N VAL A 95 30.28 -16.91 17.33
CA VAL A 95 31.50 -17.56 16.86
C VAL A 95 31.24 -19.04 16.54
N LEU A 96 30.50 -19.72 17.41
CA LEU A 96 30.15 -21.12 17.22
C LEU A 96 29.22 -21.31 16.02
N SER A 97 28.23 -20.42 15.84
CA SER A 97 27.38 -20.46 14.64
C SER A 97 28.20 -20.23 13.39
N LEU A 98 29.19 -19.32 13.41
CA LEU A 98 30.06 -19.06 12.26
C LEU A 98 30.92 -20.28 11.91
N LEU A 99 31.55 -20.91 12.92
CA LEU A 99 32.33 -22.12 12.74
C LEU A 99 31.49 -23.27 12.18
N MET A 100 30.27 -23.44 12.69
CA MET A 100 29.34 -24.44 12.16
C MET A 100 28.96 -24.13 10.70
N THR A 101 28.66 -22.87 10.37
CA THR A 101 28.38 -22.47 8.99
C THR A 101 29.55 -22.76 8.05
N ILE A 102 30.79 -22.42 8.44
CA ILE A 102 31.98 -22.69 7.63
C ILE A 102 32.18 -24.21 7.47
N SER A 103 31.98 -24.98 8.53
CA SER A 103 32.10 -26.45 8.50
C SER A 103 31.05 -27.12 7.59
N THR A 104 29.91 -26.45 7.31
CA THR A 104 28.87 -26.99 6.43
C THR A 104 29.12 -26.75 4.94
N ILE A 105 30.05 -25.86 4.57
CA ILE A 105 30.36 -25.53 3.17
C ILE A 105 30.88 -26.75 2.37
N PRO A 106 31.87 -27.53 2.83
CA PRO A 106 32.46 -28.61 2.02
C PRO A 106 31.50 -29.79 1.78
N LEU A 107 30.37 -29.88 2.50
CA LEU A 107 29.48 -31.04 2.43
C LEU A 107 28.55 -31.05 1.21
N GLY A 108 28.38 -29.93 0.49
CA GLY A 108 27.54 -29.83 -0.73
C GLY A 108 26.02 -30.00 -0.51
N LEU A 109 25.61 -30.80 0.47
CA LEU A 109 24.23 -30.97 0.98
C LEU A 109 23.62 -29.63 1.41
N PHE A 110 24.47 -28.71 1.84
CA PHE A 110 24.11 -27.37 2.21
C PHE A 110 23.41 -26.61 1.10
N TYR A 111 23.98 -26.58 -0.11
CA TYR A 111 23.39 -25.87 -1.24
C TYR A 111 22.00 -26.44 -1.57
N ILE A 112 21.84 -27.76 -1.48
CA ILE A 112 20.57 -28.45 -1.75
C ILE A 112 19.51 -28.05 -0.73
N ILE A 113 19.83 -28.09 0.57
CA ILE A 113 18.88 -27.72 1.64
C ILE A 113 18.47 -26.26 1.53
N VAL A 114 19.42 -25.38 1.26
CA VAL A 114 19.18 -23.94 1.17
C VAL A 114 18.36 -23.59 -0.06
N ASN A 115 18.70 -24.17 -1.21
CA ASN A 115 17.92 -23.99 -2.42
C ASN A 115 16.48 -24.52 -2.23
N PHE A 116 16.32 -25.66 -1.55
CA PHE A 116 15.01 -26.20 -1.20
C PHE A 116 14.22 -25.26 -0.29
N LEU A 117 14.84 -24.74 0.78
CA LEU A 117 14.23 -23.78 1.71
C LEU A 117 13.82 -22.47 1.01
N PHE A 118 14.68 -21.91 0.16
CA PHE A 118 14.37 -20.70 -0.59
C PHE A 118 13.24 -20.94 -1.60
N THR A 119 13.27 -22.06 -2.31
CA THR A 119 12.20 -22.44 -3.26
C THR A 119 10.87 -22.61 -2.53
N PHE A 120 10.88 -23.32 -1.40
CA PHE A 120 9.70 -23.52 -0.57
C PHE A 120 9.16 -22.20 -0.01
N SER A 121 10.05 -21.34 0.52
CA SER A 121 9.67 -20.03 1.04
C SER A 121 9.13 -19.10 -0.04
N ALA A 122 9.69 -19.15 -1.26
CA ALA A 122 9.22 -18.34 -2.38
C ALA A 122 7.82 -18.77 -2.82
N ILE A 123 7.59 -20.09 -2.97
CA ILE A 123 6.26 -20.64 -3.27
C ILE A 123 5.26 -20.24 -2.18
N TRP A 124 5.64 -20.37 -0.91
CA TRP A 124 4.78 -19.99 0.21
C TRP A 124 4.43 -18.50 0.20
N ALA A 125 5.39 -17.62 -0.09
CA ALA A 125 5.16 -16.19 -0.21
C ALA A 125 4.15 -15.87 -1.32
N VAL A 126 4.22 -16.55 -2.47
CA VAL A 126 3.26 -16.39 -3.58
C VAL A 126 1.86 -16.85 -3.16
N ILE A 127 1.74 -17.97 -2.45
CA ILE A 127 0.45 -18.47 -1.93
C ILE A 127 -0.18 -17.44 -0.98
N VAL A 128 0.58 -16.95 0.00
CA VAL A 128 0.11 -15.94 0.96
C VAL A 128 -0.31 -14.67 0.23
N PHE A 129 0.46 -14.24 -0.76
CA PHE A 129 0.13 -13.08 -1.59
C PHE A 129 -1.19 -13.25 -2.32
N VAL A 130 -1.41 -14.39 -2.98
CA VAL A 130 -2.66 -14.70 -3.71
C VAL A 130 -3.86 -14.70 -2.77
N LEU A 131 -3.71 -15.27 -1.57
CA LEU A 131 -4.76 -15.26 -0.55
C LEU A 131 -5.10 -13.85 -0.08
N MET A 132 -4.09 -13.05 0.28
CA MET A 132 -4.31 -11.66 0.70
C MET A 132 -4.93 -10.81 -0.42
N PHE A 133 -4.47 -11.01 -1.66
CA PHE A 133 -4.99 -10.31 -2.83
C PHE A 133 -6.46 -10.66 -3.10
N THR A 134 -6.80 -11.95 -3.06
CA THR A 134 -8.18 -12.42 -3.28
C THR A 134 -9.12 -11.90 -2.20
N VAL A 135 -8.72 -11.97 -0.93
CA VAL A 135 -9.49 -11.41 0.19
C VAL A 135 -9.64 -9.89 0.04
N GLY A 136 -8.56 -9.19 -0.36
CA GLY A 136 -8.58 -7.75 -0.59
C GLY A 136 -9.57 -7.33 -1.68
N ILE A 137 -9.57 -8.01 -2.84
CA ILE A 137 -10.53 -7.77 -3.92
C ILE A 137 -11.96 -8.04 -3.43
N TRP A 138 -12.18 -9.15 -2.72
CA TRP A 138 -13.51 -9.50 -2.24
C TRP A 138 -14.09 -8.46 -1.28
N LEU A 139 -13.28 -7.94 -0.35
CA LEU A 139 -13.68 -6.86 0.55
C LEU A 139 -13.97 -5.56 -0.22
N LEU A 140 -13.14 -5.23 -1.20
CA LEU A 140 -13.32 -4.03 -2.03
C LEU A 140 -14.61 -4.13 -2.86
N TYR A 141 -14.90 -5.31 -3.43
CA TYR A 141 -16.14 -5.59 -4.13
C TYR A 141 -17.36 -5.41 -3.22
N LYS A 142 -17.33 -6.01 -2.02
CA LYS A 142 -18.42 -5.89 -1.04
C LYS A 142 -18.68 -4.44 -0.62
N LYS A 143 -17.61 -3.65 -0.48
CA LYS A 143 -17.73 -2.22 -0.15
C LYS A 143 -18.33 -1.42 -1.31
N ARG A 144 -17.84 -1.64 -2.54
CA ARG A 144 -18.34 -0.98 -3.75
C ARG A 144 -19.81 -1.27 -4.03
N THR A 145 -20.25 -2.51 -3.87
CA THR A 145 -21.67 -2.86 -4.09
C THR A 145 -22.59 -2.23 -3.05
N ALA A 146 -22.14 -2.09 -1.80
CA ALA A 146 -22.89 -1.35 -0.78
C ALA A 146 -23.01 0.15 -1.11
N GLU A 147 -21.92 0.78 -1.58
CA GLU A 147 -21.91 2.19 -1.99
C GLU A 147 -22.77 2.44 -3.24
N TRP A 148 -22.79 1.51 -4.20
CA TRP A 148 -23.65 1.63 -5.37
C TRP A 148 -25.13 1.42 -5.04
N GLY A 149 -25.44 0.54 -4.09
CA GLY A 149 -26.80 0.35 -3.60
C GLY A 149 -27.37 1.61 -2.94
N THR A 150 -26.56 2.28 -2.11
CA THR A 150 -26.98 3.53 -1.45
C THR A 150 -27.00 4.71 -2.41
N GLY A 151 -25.99 4.84 -3.29
CA GLY A 151 -25.93 5.93 -4.27
C GLY A 151 -27.08 5.89 -5.29
N ALA A 152 -27.41 4.70 -5.80
CA ALA A 152 -28.55 4.54 -6.72
C ALA A 152 -29.90 4.79 -6.04
N ALA A 153 -30.06 4.34 -4.79
CA ALA A 153 -31.28 4.60 -4.02
C ALA A 153 -31.46 6.09 -3.70
N VAL A 154 -30.39 6.80 -3.33
CA VAL A 154 -30.42 8.24 -3.06
C VAL A 154 -30.67 9.04 -4.34
N ALA A 155 -30.03 8.68 -5.45
CA ALA A 155 -30.27 9.32 -6.75
C ALA A 155 -31.72 9.13 -7.22
N GLY A 156 -32.28 7.93 -7.04
CA GLY A 156 -33.69 7.64 -7.34
C GLY A 156 -34.66 8.48 -6.51
N ALA A 157 -34.47 8.51 -5.19
CA ALA A 157 -35.31 9.30 -4.28
C ALA A 157 -35.26 10.81 -4.59
N HIS A 158 -34.10 11.34 -4.96
CA HIS A 158 -33.97 12.74 -5.38
C HIS A 158 -34.67 13.04 -6.70
N GLN A 159 -34.57 12.16 -7.69
CA GLN A 159 -35.25 12.35 -8.96
C GLN A 159 -36.77 12.37 -8.79
N GLU A 160 -37.30 11.53 -7.89
CA GLU A 160 -38.72 11.50 -7.54
C GLU A 160 -39.17 12.78 -6.83
N MET A 161 -38.38 13.28 -5.86
CA MET A 161 -38.67 14.56 -5.19
C MET A 161 -38.66 15.75 -6.15
N VAL A 162 -37.68 15.84 -7.05
CA VAL A 162 -37.59 16.93 -8.04
C VAL A 162 -38.76 16.87 -9.03
N LYS A 163 -39.18 15.67 -9.41
CA LYS A 163 -40.35 15.49 -10.27
C LYS A 163 -41.63 15.96 -9.57
N GLY A 164 -41.85 15.56 -8.31
CA GLY A 164 -43.00 16.00 -7.52
C GLY A 164 -43.07 17.52 -7.38
N LEU A 165 -41.95 18.18 -7.06
CA LEU A 165 -41.90 19.64 -6.96
C LEU A 165 -42.18 20.35 -8.29
N LYS A 166 -41.76 19.78 -9.42
CA LYS A 166 -42.07 20.33 -10.76
C LYS A 166 -43.56 20.20 -11.11
N ASP A 167 -44.17 19.06 -10.76
CA ASP A 167 -45.59 18.82 -10.97
C ASP A 167 -46.43 19.77 -10.09
N ASP A 168 -46.07 19.96 -8.82
CA ASP A 168 -46.68 20.94 -7.92
C ASP A 168 -46.57 22.37 -8.47
N LEU A 169 -45.38 22.75 -8.95
CA LEU A 169 -45.15 24.06 -9.56
C LEU A 169 -45.99 24.28 -10.82
N ALA A 170 -46.17 23.24 -11.65
CA ALA A 170 -47.04 23.31 -12.82
C ALA A 170 -48.52 23.52 -12.40
N SER A 171 -48.98 22.81 -11.37
CA SER A 171 -50.35 22.96 -10.85
C SER A 171 -50.60 24.37 -10.30
N LYS A 172 -49.65 24.94 -9.55
CA LYS A 172 -49.75 26.29 -8.97
C LYS A 172 -49.72 27.39 -10.03
N ARG A 173 -48.97 27.20 -11.11
CA ARG A 173 -48.99 28.12 -12.26
C ARG A 173 -50.33 28.14 -12.97
N LEU A 174 -50.99 26.98 -13.10
CA LEU A 174 -52.35 26.91 -13.63
C LEU A 174 -53.35 27.61 -12.70
N GLU A 175 -53.23 27.43 -11.39
CA GLU A 175 -54.06 28.12 -10.39
C GLU A 175 -53.93 29.66 -10.50
N LEU A 176 -52.72 30.18 -10.72
CA LEU A 176 -52.50 31.62 -10.97
C LEU A 176 -53.19 32.14 -12.25
N ILE A 177 -53.15 31.36 -13.32
CA ILE A 177 -53.81 31.74 -14.58
C ILE A 177 -55.33 31.80 -14.37
N GLU A 178 -55.90 30.80 -13.69
CA GLU A 178 -57.33 30.76 -13.37
C GLU A 178 -57.75 31.91 -12.43
N LEU A 179 -56.93 32.23 -11.43
CA LEU A 179 -57.18 33.37 -10.52
C LEU A 179 -57.16 34.70 -11.27
N ARG A 180 -56.18 34.92 -12.15
CA ARG A 180 -56.12 36.14 -12.99
C ARG A 180 -57.32 36.27 -13.91
N GLU A 181 -57.78 35.17 -14.47
CA GLU A 181 -58.99 35.14 -15.29
C GLU A 181 -60.25 35.43 -14.45
N LYS A 182 -60.34 34.94 -13.21
CA LYS A 182 -61.44 35.27 -12.29
C LYS A 182 -61.42 36.74 -11.87
N ILE A 183 -60.23 37.32 -11.65
CA ILE A 183 -60.06 38.73 -11.31
C ILE A 183 -60.55 39.62 -12.46
N SER A 184 -60.17 39.32 -13.71
CA SER A 184 -60.56 40.12 -14.87
C SER A 184 -62.06 40.09 -15.15
N ARG A 185 -62.75 38.99 -14.79
CA ARG A 185 -64.21 38.83 -14.95
C ARG A 185 -65.03 39.40 -13.79
N THR A 186 -64.42 39.73 -12.65
CA THR A 186 -65.15 40.16 -11.45
C THR A 186 -65.25 41.68 -11.38
N ALA A 187 -66.45 42.23 -11.58
CA ALA A 187 -66.73 43.66 -11.47
C ALA A 187 -66.91 44.17 -10.02
N ASN A 188 -67.13 43.26 -9.06
CA ASN A 188 -67.36 43.62 -7.66
C ASN A 188 -66.01 43.86 -6.92
N PRO A 189 -65.79 45.06 -6.33
CA PRO A 189 -64.53 45.43 -5.70
C PRO A 189 -64.15 44.58 -4.49
N ASP A 190 -65.11 44.18 -3.65
CA ASP A 190 -64.82 43.39 -2.44
C ASP A 190 -64.37 41.96 -2.80
N ARG A 191 -65.02 41.34 -3.79
CA ARG A 191 -64.60 40.02 -4.30
C ARG A 191 -63.24 40.10 -4.97
N ARG A 192 -62.97 41.18 -5.71
CA ARG A 192 -61.69 41.41 -6.37
C ARG A 192 -60.55 41.50 -5.37
N ALA A 193 -60.71 42.25 -4.28
CA ALA A 193 -59.71 42.33 -3.23
C ALA A 193 -59.40 40.94 -2.61
N SER A 194 -60.43 40.11 -2.37
CA SER A 194 -60.21 38.75 -1.84
C SER A 194 -59.47 37.82 -2.82
N LEU A 195 -59.66 38.02 -4.13
CA LEU A 195 -58.97 37.26 -5.17
C LEU A 195 -57.52 37.73 -5.36
N GLU A 196 -57.25 39.03 -5.24
CA GLU A 196 -55.90 39.60 -5.28
C GLU A 196 -55.05 39.09 -4.10
N VAL A 197 -55.62 39.00 -2.89
CA VAL A 197 -54.94 38.39 -1.73
C VAL A 197 -54.61 36.91 -1.97
N ARG A 198 -55.50 36.17 -2.65
CA ARG A 198 -55.21 34.78 -3.04
C ARG A 198 -54.14 34.69 -4.13
N GLU A 199 -54.15 35.58 -5.11
CA GLU A 199 -53.11 35.65 -6.15
C GLU A 199 -51.73 35.87 -5.52
N ASP A 200 -51.61 36.82 -4.59
CA ASP A 200 -50.36 37.10 -3.89
C ASP A 200 -49.87 35.91 -3.08
N LYS A 201 -50.78 35.19 -2.40
CA LYS A 201 -50.43 33.97 -1.67
C LYS A 201 -49.91 32.86 -2.60
N VAL A 202 -50.61 32.59 -3.70
CA VAL A 202 -50.17 31.55 -4.67
C VAL A 202 -48.86 31.97 -5.34
N LYS A 203 -48.63 33.26 -5.59
CA LYS A 203 -47.37 33.77 -6.13
C LYS A 203 -46.21 33.57 -5.16
N GLN A 204 -46.43 33.78 -3.86
CA GLN A 204 -45.45 33.44 -2.83
C GLN A 204 -45.15 31.94 -2.80
N GLU A 205 -46.17 31.07 -2.87
CA GLU A 205 -45.99 29.61 -2.93
C GLU A 205 -45.19 29.17 -4.16
N VAL A 206 -45.45 29.77 -5.34
CA VAL A 206 -44.67 29.51 -6.56
C VAL A 206 -43.21 29.92 -6.37
N GLN A 207 -42.96 31.08 -5.78
CA GLN A 207 -41.59 31.55 -5.54
C GLN A 207 -40.85 30.65 -4.55
N ASP A 208 -41.52 30.19 -3.49
CA ASP A 208 -40.95 29.25 -2.52
C ASP A 208 -40.59 27.91 -3.20
N LEU A 209 -41.48 27.36 -4.04
CA LEU A 209 -41.21 26.14 -4.81
C LEU A 209 -40.03 26.30 -5.78
N VAL A 210 -39.92 27.44 -6.47
CA VAL A 210 -38.77 27.74 -7.35
C VAL A 210 -37.48 27.76 -6.54
N ASN A 211 -37.48 28.47 -5.41
CA ASN A 211 -36.31 28.58 -4.55
C ASN A 211 -35.88 27.20 -4.01
N ARG A 212 -36.83 26.36 -3.58
CA ARG A 212 -36.55 24.98 -3.11
C ARG A 212 -35.98 24.09 -4.22
N ILE A 213 -36.51 24.19 -5.44
CA ILE A 213 -35.95 23.44 -6.59
C ILE A 213 -34.51 23.91 -6.88
N GLN A 214 -34.25 25.21 -6.78
CA GLN A 214 -32.92 25.76 -7.02
C GLN A 214 -31.93 25.35 -5.91
N GLU A 215 -32.34 25.41 -4.64
CA GLU A 215 -31.54 24.96 -3.49
C GLU A 215 -31.20 23.47 -3.60
N LEU A 216 -32.18 22.63 -3.97
CA LEU A 216 -31.95 21.21 -4.25
C LEU A 216 -30.96 21.00 -5.41
N ALA A 217 -31.06 21.79 -6.48
CA ALA A 217 -30.14 21.71 -7.61
C ALA A 217 -28.71 22.16 -7.27
N GLU A 218 -28.57 23.16 -6.40
CA GLU A 218 -27.27 23.65 -5.91
C GLU A 218 -26.62 22.65 -4.95
N SER A 219 -27.39 22.03 -4.05
CA SER A 219 -26.90 20.98 -3.13
C SER A 219 -26.33 19.75 -3.83
N TYR A 220 -26.75 19.49 -5.07
CA TYR A 220 -26.23 18.38 -5.88
C TYR A 220 -24.96 18.73 -6.65
N ARG A 221 -24.67 20.02 -6.85
CA ARG A 221 -23.45 20.48 -7.54
C ARG A 221 -22.25 20.62 -6.62
N SER A 222 -22.48 20.79 -5.32
CA SER A 222 -21.44 20.89 -4.26
C SER A 222 -21.01 19.52 -3.75
#